data_AF-R1IHP0-F1
#
_entry.id   AF-R1IHP0-F1
#
_cell.length_a   1.000
_cell.length_b   1.000
_cell.length_c   1.000
_cell.angle_alpha   90.00
_cell.angle_beta   90.00
_cell.angle_gamma   90.00
#
_symmetry.space_group_name_H-M   'P 1'
#
loop_
_entity.id
_entity.type
_entity.pdbx_description
1 polymer ?
#
loop_
_entity_poly.entity_id
_entity_poly.type
_entity_poly.pdbx_seq_one_letter_code
_entity_poly.pdbx_strand_id
1 'polypeptide(L)'
;MTQTWQPQDGTDAALAVLRAMVMIADATVGRNTEQLTLTQFRALRVVVDRTPVTMGRVARELALNPSSVTRACDRLVALNLLEKAPNPLNRRETLLAPAAAGRQLVDRVDRDRRRVLADVLGRLDPPARAAAVSAFERFAGAVEADERDSRSLLRGAT
;
A
#
# COMPACT_ATOMS: atom_id res chain seq x y z
N MET A 1 33.78 6.40 33.10
CA MET A 1 33.24 5.27 32.31
C MET A 1 32.13 5.80 31.40
N THR A 2 32.50 6.33 30.23
CA THR A 2 31.55 6.81 29.22
C THR A 2 31.16 5.63 28.35
N GLN A 3 29.96 5.10 28.60
CA GLN A 3 29.35 4.05 27.80
C GLN A 3 29.16 4.58 26.38
N THR A 4 29.99 4.10 25.45
CA THR A 4 29.83 4.34 24.01
C THR A 4 28.55 3.64 23.55
N TRP A 5 27.48 4.40 23.39
CA TRP A 5 26.28 3.98 22.66
C TRP A 5 26.71 3.61 21.23
N GLN A 6 26.67 2.32 20.90
CA GLN A 6 26.79 1.85 19.52
C GLN A 6 25.37 1.80 18.94
N PRO A 7 25.07 2.52 17.83
CA PRO A 7 23.79 2.38 17.16
C PRO A 7 23.62 0.94 16.68
N GLN A 8 22.57 0.27 17.15
CA GLN A 8 22.31 -1.15 16.91
C GLN A 8 21.89 -1.42 15.45
N ASP A 9 22.57 -2.38 14.80
CA ASP A 9 22.15 -3.24 13.67
C ASP A 9 21.55 -2.60 12.39
N GLY A 10 21.62 -1.27 12.21
CA GLY A 10 21.02 -0.58 11.06
C GLY A 10 19.51 -0.33 11.19
N THR A 11 18.91 -0.68 12.34
CA THR A 11 17.49 -0.48 12.63
C THR A 11 17.09 0.99 12.62
N ASP A 12 17.94 1.87 13.13
CA ASP A 12 17.69 3.32 13.09
C ASP A 12 17.62 3.86 11.67
N ALA A 13 18.49 3.37 10.77
CA ALA A 13 18.44 3.72 9.36
C ALA A 13 17.16 3.16 8.70
N ALA A 14 16.77 1.93 9.01
CA ALA A 14 15.52 1.36 8.53
C ALA A 14 14.28 2.15 9.00
N LEU A 15 14.25 2.58 10.27
CA LEU A 15 13.19 3.43 10.82
C LEU A 15 13.17 4.82 10.16
N ALA A 16 14.34 5.41 9.89
CA ALA A 16 14.43 6.67 9.16
C ALA A 16 13.89 6.53 7.73
N VAL A 17 14.25 5.46 7.02
CA VAL A 17 13.71 5.14 5.69
C VAL A 17 12.20 4.93 5.75
N LEU A 18 11.69 4.15 6.71
CA LEU A 18 10.25 3.93 6.90
C LEU A 18 9.51 5.26 7.05
N ARG A 19 9.98 6.17 7.92
CA ARG A 19 9.37 7.50 8.11
C ARG A 19 9.40 8.33 6.83
N ALA A 20 10.51 8.33 6.10
CA ALA A 20 10.62 9.04 4.83
C ALA A 20 9.63 8.49 3.79
N MET A 21 9.49 7.17 3.70
CA MET A 21 8.56 6.51 2.79
C MET A 21 7.09 6.79 3.15
N VAL A 22 6.76 6.81 4.45
CA VAL A 22 5.42 7.21 4.92
C VAL A 22 5.13 8.68 4.58
N MET A 23 6.08 9.58 4.79
CA MET A 23 5.92 11.00 4.42
C MET A 23 5.67 11.18 2.92
N ILE A 24 6.45 10.51 2.06
CA ILE A 24 6.25 10.51 0.62
C ILE A 24 4.87 9.94 0.28
N ALA A 25 4.48 8.86 0.97
CA ALA A 25 3.21 8.21 0.73
C ALA A 25 2.02 9.13 1.04
N ASP A 26 2.03 9.78 2.20
CA ASP A 26 0.97 10.67 2.63
C ASP A 26 0.90 11.94 1.77
N ALA A 27 2.04 12.54 1.43
CA ALA A 27 2.09 13.73 0.59
C ALA A 27 1.58 13.46 -0.84
N THR A 28 1.91 12.30 -1.41
CA THR A 28 1.46 11.91 -2.76
C THR A 28 -0.03 11.58 -2.79
N VAL A 29 -0.56 10.94 -1.75
CA VAL A 29 -2.00 10.73 -1.60
C VAL A 29 -2.72 12.07 -1.43
N GLY A 30 -2.31 12.90 -0.47
CA GLY A 30 -2.97 14.18 -0.17
C GLY A 30 -3.05 15.13 -1.36
N ARG A 31 -2.02 15.18 -2.22
CA ARG A 31 -2.02 16.02 -3.44
C ARG A 31 -2.93 15.51 -4.55
N ASN A 32 -3.27 14.23 -4.56
CA ASN A 32 -4.02 13.60 -5.65
C ASN A 32 -5.44 13.21 -5.24
N THR A 33 -5.72 13.13 -3.93
CA THR A 33 -7.00 12.68 -3.37
C THR A 33 -7.63 13.78 -2.56
N GLU A 34 -8.13 14.84 -3.21
CA GLU A 34 -8.76 15.99 -2.53
C GLU A 34 -9.95 15.60 -1.62
N GLN A 35 -10.51 14.40 -1.80
CA GLN A 35 -11.73 13.95 -1.11
C GLN A 35 -11.60 12.59 -0.39
N LEU A 36 -10.42 11.95 -0.41
CA LEU A 36 -10.24 10.63 0.21
C LEU A 36 -9.39 10.68 1.48
N THR A 37 -9.82 9.92 2.48
CA THR A 37 -8.96 9.58 3.61
C THR A 37 -7.92 8.53 3.20
N LEU A 38 -6.82 8.44 3.96
CA LEU A 38 -5.80 7.41 3.72
C LEU A 38 -6.39 5.99 3.71
N THR A 39 -7.35 5.70 4.59
CA THR A 39 -8.05 4.42 4.63
C THR A 39 -8.86 4.14 3.37
N GLN A 40 -9.56 5.15 2.84
CA GLN A 40 -10.31 5.01 1.59
C GLN A 40 -9.36 4.78 0.41
N PHE A 41 -8.25 5.52 0.33
CA PHE A 41 -7.25 5.29 -0.71
C PHE A 41 -6.64 3.88 -0.61
N ARG A 42 -6.31 3.42 0.60
CA ARG A 42 -5.81 2.05 0.83
C ARG A 42 -6.84 0.99 0.40
N ALA A 43 -8.12 1.18 0.69
CA ALA A 43 -9.18 0.29 0.22
C ALA A 43 -9.30 0.27 -1.31
N LEU A 44 -9.28 1.45 -1.95
CA LEU A 44 -9.27 1.55 -3.41
C LEU A 44 -8.08 0.81 -4.02
N ARG A 45 -6.86 1.00 -3.48
CA ARG A 45 -5.65 0.34 -3.95
C ARG A 45 -5.74 -1.18 -3.84
N VAL A 46 -6.23 -1.72 -2.71
CA VAL A 46 -6.47 -3.17 -2.56
C VAL A 46 -7.41 -3.70 -3.65
N VAL A 47 -8.46 -2.95 -3.98
CA VAL A 47 -9.41 -3.36 -5.03
C VAL A 47 -8.79 -3.27 -6.42
N VAL A 48 -7.99 -2.23 -6.72
CA VAL A 48 -7.27 -2.10 -7.99
C VAL A 48 -6.28 -3.25 -8.18
N ASP A 49 -5.52 -3.60 -7.14
CA ASP A 49 -4.48 -4.62 -7.18
C ASP A 49 -5.04 -6.05 -7.25
N ARG A 50 -6.28 -6.27 -6.75
CA ARG A 50 -6.85 -7.61 -6.56
C ARG A 50 -8.32 -7.69 -6.99
N THR A 51 -8.65 -7.27 -8.20
CA THR A 51 -10.03 -7.29 -8.71
C THR A 51 -10.40 -8.60 -9.43
N PRO A 52 -11.64 -9.10 -9.29
CA PRO A 52 -12.66 -8.68 -8.31
C PRO A 52 -12.36 -9.23 -6.91
N VAL A 53 -12.79 -8.51 -5.87
CA VAL A 53 -12.49 -8.83 -4.47
C VAL A 53 -13.69 -8.64 -3.55
N THR A 54 -13.86 -9.51 -2.56
CA THR A 54 -14.92 -9.37 -1.56
C THR A 54 -14.60 -8.32 -0.51
N MET A 55 -15.61 -7.65 0.05
CA MET A 55 -15.42 -6.73 1.19
C MET A 55 -14.68 -7.39 2.36
N GLY A 56 -14.97 -8.66 2.65
CA GLY A 56 -14.30 -9.41 3.72
C GLY A 56 -12.80 -9.62 3.45
N ARG A 57 -12.39 -9.75 2.18
CA ARG A 57 -10.97 -9.78 1.83
C ARG A 57 -10.33 -8.41 1.98
N VAL A 58 -11.00 -7.32 1.57
CA VAL A 58 -10.49 -5.94 1.82
C VAL A 58 -10.28 -5.71 3.32
N ALA A 59 -11.23 -6.13 4.17
CA ALA A 59 -11.12 -6.03 5.62
C ALA A 59 -9.89 -6.75 6.19
N ARG A 60 -9.64 -7.99 5.74
CA ARG A 60 -8.45 -8.76 6.14
C ARG A 60 -7.15 -8.07 5.71
N GLU A 61 -7.08 -7.62 4.46
CA GLU A 61 -5.88 -6.99 3.90
C GLU A 61 -5.54 -5.65 4.57
N LEU A 62 -6.57 -4.90 5.00
CA LEU A 62 -6.36 -3.64 5.72
C LEU A 62 -6.21 -3.82 7.23
N ALA A 63 -6.36 -5.04 7.76
CA ALA A 63 -6.48 -5.32 9.19
C ALA A 63 -7.52 -4.41 9.89
N LEU A 64 -8.66 -4.18 9.22
CA LEU A 64 -9.75 -3.33 9.71
C LEU A 64 -11.01 -4.15 9.98
N ASN A 65 -11.82 -3.70 10.94
CA ASN A 65 -13.11 -4.33 11.17
C ASN A 65 -14.04 -4.19 9.93
N PRO A 66 -14.93 -5.17 9.67
CA PRO A 66 -15.79 -5.16 8.49
C PRO A 66 -16.61 -3.88 8.32
N SER A 67 -17.17 -3.36 9.42
CA SER A 67 -18.00 -2.14 9.37
C SER A 67 -17.24 -0.92 8.84
N SER A 68 -15.95 -0.81 9.16
CA SER A 68 -15.11 0.33 8.74
C SER A 68 -14.76 0.21 7.26
N VAL A 69 -14.49 -1.00 6.79
CA VAL A 69 -14.25 -1.28 5.37
C VAL A 69 -15.51 -1.07 4.55
N THR A 70 -16.68 -1.53 5.01
CA THR A 70 -17.96 -1.27 4.34
C THR A 70 -18.16 0.23 4.16
N ARG A 71 -18.06 1.04 5.23
CA ARG A 71 -18.20 2.51 5.12
C ARG A 71 -17.20 3.13 4.15
N ALA A 72 -15.94 2.68 4.16
CA ALA A 72 -14.93 3.19 3.25
C ALA A 72 -15.24 2.84 1.79
N CYS A 73 -15.57 1.58 1.49
CA CYS A 73 -15.90 1.11 0.16
C CYS A 73 -17.21 1.72 -0.35
N ASP A 74 -18.22 1.89 0.49
CA ASP A 74 -19.48 2.56 0.16
C ASP A 74 -19.23 4.00 -0.29
N ARG A 75 -18.34 4.71 0.43
CA ARG A 75 -17.95 6.07 0.04
C ARG A 75 -17.24 6.09 -1.32
N LEU A 76 -16.36 5.12 -1.59
CA LEU A 76 -15.67 5.01 -2.88
C LEU A 76 -16.62 4.70 -4.03
N VAL A 77 -17.66 3.90 -3.80
CA VAL A 77 -18.73 3.65 -4.78
C VAL A 77 -19.53 4.92 -5.04
N ALA A 78 -19.90 5.65 -3.98
CA ALA A 78 -20.58 6.94 -4.11
C ALA A 78 -19.75 8.00 -4.87
N LEU A 79 -18.43 7.85 -4.92
CA LEU A 79 -17.51 8.68 -5.69
C LEU A 79 -17.22 8.14 -7.10
N ASN A 80 -17.90 7.06 -7.54
CA ASN A 80 -17.66 6.37 -8.81
C ASN A 80 -16.21 5.89 -8.98
N LEU A 81 -15.54 5.54 -7.89
CA LEU A 81 -14.17 4.99 -7.90
C LEU A 81 -14.19 3.47 -7.83
N LEU A 82 -15.24 2.88 -7.26
CA LEU A 82 -15.49 1.44 -7.21
C LEU A 82 -16.88 1.12 -7.74
N GLU A 83 -17.04 -0.10 -8.22
CA GLU A 83 -18.30 -0.73 -8.58
C GLU A 83 -18.57 -1.94 -7.68
N LYS A 84 -19.85 -2.24 -7.46
CA LYS A 84 -20.31 -3.38 -6.67
C LYS A 84 -21.14 -4.33 -7.52
N ALA A 85 -20.92 -5.62 -7.32
CA ALA A 85 -21.75 -6.67 -7.89
C ALA A 85 -22.03 -7.77 -6.85
N PRO A 86 -23.20 -8.44 -6.91
CA PRO A 86 -23.42 -9.66 -6.15
C PRO A 86 -22.38 -10.73 -6.51
N ASN A 87 -21.87 -11.46 -5.52
CA ASN A 87 -21.00 -12.60 -5.80
C ASN A 87 -21.83 -13.77 -6.38
N PRO A 88 -21.57 -14.25 -7.62
CA PRO A 88 -22.33 -15.34 -8.23
C PRO A 88 -22.17 -16.68 -7.49
N LEU A 89 -21.07 -16.86 -6.75
CA LEU A 89 -20.79 -18.07 -5.98
C LEU A 89 -21.41 -18.03 -4.58
N ASN A 90 -21.69 -16.84 -4.05
CA ASN A 90 -22.29 -16.65 -2.73
C ASN A 90 -23.01 -15.30 -2.64
N ARG A 91 -24.34 -15.28 -2.84
CA ARG A 91 -25.12 -14.03 -2.86
C ARG A 91 -25.10 -13.23 -1.55
N ARG A 92 -24.61 -13.80 -0.44
CA ARG A 92 -24.40 -13.07 0.82
C ARG A 92 -23.18 -12.16 0.78
N GLU A 93 -22.30 -12.34 -0.22
CA GLU A 93 -21.11 -11.52 -0.41
C GLU A 93 -21.29 -10.52 -1.55
N THR A 94 -20.60 -9.39 -1.41
CA THR A 94 -20.47 -8.36 -2.45
C THR A 94 -19.05 -8.36 -2.99
N LEU A 95 -18.93 -8.42 -4.31
CA LEU A 95 -17.68 -8.20 -5.04
C LEU A 95 -17.51 -6.71 -5.34
N LEU A 96 -16.27 -6.25 -5.22
CA LEU A 96 -15.80 -4.93 -5.58
C LEU A 96 -14.86 -5.03 -6.78
N ALA A 97 -15.03 -4.10 -7.71
CA ALA A 97 -14.12 -3.87 -8.83
C ALA A 97 -13.84 -2.37 -8.94
N PRO A 98 -12.67 -1.95 -9.44
CA PRO A 98 -12.40 -0.54 -9.64
C PRO A 98 -13.13 -0.02 -10.88
N ALA A 99 -13.79 1.12 -10.75
CA ALA A 99 -14.26 1.89 -11.90
C ALA A 99 -13.06 2.51 -12.64
N ALA A 100 -13.28 3.00 -13.86
CA ALA A 100 -12.23 3.66 -14.65
C ALA A 100 -11.57 4.83 -13.89
N ALA A 101 -12.37 5.68 -13.23
CA ALA A 101 -11.87 6.80 -12.43
C ALA A 101 -11.04 6.35 -11.23
N GLY A 102 -11.38 5.20 -10.61
CA GLY A 102 -10.62 4.59 -9.53
C GLY A 102 -9.23 4.16 -9.96
N ARG A 103 -9.11 3.48 -11.12
CA ARG A 103 -7.81 3.10 -11.69
C ARG A 103 -6.96 4.33 -12.01
N GLN A 104 -7.55 5.32 -12.69
CA GLN A 104 -6.85 6.56 -13.02
C GLN A 104 -6.36 7.31 -11.78
N LEU A 105 -7.11 7.28 -10.68
CA LEU A 105 -6.70 7.90 -9.42
C LEU A 105 -5.47 7.22 -8.82
N VAL A 106 -5.47 5.88 -8.76
CA VAL A 106 -4.30 5.11 -8.31
C VAL A 106 -3.09 5.39 -9.21
N ASP A 107 -3.28 5.37 -10.53
CA ASP A 107 -2.20 5.66 -11.48
C ASP A 107 -1.62 7.07 -11.32
N ARG A 108 -2.46 8.08 -11.01
CA ARG A 108 -2.00 9.45 -10.71
C ARG A 108 -1.12 9.49 -9.47
N VAL A 109 -1.54 8.84 -8.38
CA VAL A 109 -0.76 8.75 -7.14
C VAL A 109 0.58 8.05 -7.41
N ASP A 110 0.58 6.95 -8.15
CA ASP A 110 1.80 6.20 -8.45
C ASP A 110 2.75 6.99 -9.35
N ARG A 111 2.26 7.74 -10.33
CA ARG A 111 3.10 8.64 -11.14
C ARG A 111 3.73 9.74 -10.30
N ASP A 112 2.97 10.38 -9.43
CA ASP A 112 3.49 11.42 -8.56
C ASP A 112 4.51 10.84 -7.56
N ARG A 113 4.26 9.66 -7.01
CA ARG A 113 5.22 8.96 -6.14
C ARG A 113 6.51 8.59 -6.87
N ARG A 114 6.42 8.08 -8.11
CA ARG A 114 7.60 7.82 -8.94
C ARG A 114 8.42 9.09 -9.17
N ARG A 115 7.76 10.22 -9.45
CA ARG A 115 8.43 11.52 -9.62
C ARG A 115 9.17 11.94 -8.35
N VAL A 116 8.49 11.92 -7.20
CA VAL A 116 9.11 12.29 -5.91
C VAL A 116 10.30 11.38 -5.59
N LEU A 117 10.18 10.07 -5.79
CA LEU A 117 11.28 9.14 -5.56
C LEU A 117 12.44 9.36 -6.52
N ALA A 118 12.18 9.64 -7.80
CA ALA A 118 13.21 9.97 -8.77
C ALA A 118 13.97 11.25 -8.37
N ASP A 119 13.27 12.28 -7.91
CA ASP A 119 13.88 13.53 -7.44
C ASP A 119 14.75 13.30 -6.19
N VAL A 120 14.29 12.47 -5.24
CA VAL A 120 15.05 12.13 -4.03
C VAL A 120 16.30 11.32 -4.38
N LEU A 121 16.18 10.29 -5.21
CA LEU A 121 17.31 9.48 -5.67
C LEU A 121 18.29 10.29 -6.53
N GLY A 122 17.80 11.27 -7.28
CA GLY A 122 18.63 12.17 -8.09
C GLY A 122 19.50 13.13 -7.29
N ARG A 123 19.24 13.30 -5.98
CA ARG A 123 20.08 14.10 -5.06
C ARG A 123 21.31 13.34 -4.55
N LEU A 124 21.36 12.03 -4.77
CA LEU A 124 22.52 11.20 -4.43
C LEU A 124 23.54 11.25 -5.57
N ASP A 125 24.82 11.16 -5.22
CA ASP A 125 25.85 10.95 -6.23
C ASP A 125 25.66 9.57 -6.93
N PRO A 126 26.22 9.37 -8.13
CA PRO A 126 25.96 8.16 -8.90
C PRO A 126 26.28 6.85 -8.15
N PRO A 127 27.39 6.73 -7.40
CA PRO A 127 27.69 5.54 -6.61
C PRO A 127 26.69 5.28 -5.48
N ALA A 128 26.34 6.30 -4.68
CA ALA A 128 25.37 6.11 -3.59
C ALA A 128 23.97 5.81 -4.12
N ARG A 129 23.59 6.41 -5.25
CA ARG A 129 22.32 6.11 -5.91
C ARG A 129 22.24 4.65 -6.34
N ALA A 130 23.29 4.12 -6.96
CA ALA A 130 23.33 2.71 -7.37
C ALA A 130 23.27 1.76 -6.15
N ALA A 131 23.98 2.08 -5.07
CA ALA A 131 23.94 1.33 -3.83
C ALA A 131 22.53 1.34 -3.19
N ALA A 132 21.88 2.50 -3.15
CA ALA A 132 20.53 2.65 -2.62
C ALA A 132 19.50 1.85 -3.43
N VAL A 133 19.55 1.92 -4.76
CA VAL A 133 18.65 1.13 -5.64
C VAL A 133 18.84 -0.36 -5.40
N SER A 134 20.08 -0.86 -5.37
CA SER A 134 20.34 -2.28 -5.12
C SER A 134 19.85 -2.73 -3.74
N ALA A 135 20.04 -1.90 -2.70
CA ALA A 135 19.52 -2.17 -1.37
C ALA A 135 17.98 -2.21 -1.35
N PHE A 136 17.30 -1.27 -2.01
CA PHE A 136 15.85 -1.25 -2.09
C PHE A 136 15.27 -2.45 -2.84
N GLU A 137 15.89 -2.88 -3.94
CA GLU A 137 15.47 -4.07 -4.69
C GLU A 137 15.59 -5.33 -3.83
N ARG A 138 16.70 -5.51 -3.12
CA ARG A 138 16.91 -6.63 -2.20
C ARG A 138 15.92 -6.59 -1.03
N PHE A 139 15.70 -5.42 -0.45
CA PHE A 139 14.74 -5.23 0.64
C PHE A 139 13.32 -5.56 0.19
N ALA A 140 12.88 -5.05 -0.97
CA ALA A 140 11.58 -5.35 -1.53
C ALA A 140 11.41 -6.86 -1.79
N GLY A 141 12.41 -7.51 -2.38
CA GLY A 141 12.40 -8.96 -2.60
C GLY A 141 12.28 -9.77 -1.30
N ALA A 142 12.93 -9.33 -0.22
CA ALA A 142 12.84 -9.95 1.09
C ALA A 142 11.44 -9.80 1.71
N VAL A 143 10.83 -8.62 1.63
CA VAL A 143 9.47 -8.36 2.11
C VAL A 143 8.45 -9.23 1.37
N GLU A 144 8.57 -9.35 0.04
CA GLU A 144 7.66 -10.20 -0.74
C GLU A 144 7.80 -11.69 -0.39
N ALA A 145 9.02 -12.15 -0.09
CA ALA A 145 9.26 -13.53 0.34
C ALA A 145 8.58 -13.80 1.68
N ASP A 146 8.76 -12.90 2.66
CA ASP A 146 8.13 -12.99 3.97
C ASP A 146 6.59 -13.01 3.90
N GLU A 147 5.99 -12.16 3.05
CA GLU A 147 4.54 -12.15 2.82
C GLU A 147 4.05 -13.45 2.14
N ARG A 148 4.86 -14.07 1.26
CA ARG A 148 4.52 -15.35 0.63
C ARG A 148 4.56 -16.48 1.66
N ASP A 149 5.57 -16.52 2.51
CA ASP A 149 5.74 -17.53 3.56
C ASP A 149 4.64 -17.45 4.60
N SER A 150 4.34 -16.25 5.10
CA SER A 150 3.22 -16.00 6.01
C SER A 150 1.87 -16.46 5.44
N ARG A 151 1.63 -16.26 4.13
CA ARG A 151 0.42 -16.75 3.44
C ARG A 151 0.41 -18.26 3.21
N SER A 152 1.57 -18.90 3.12
CA SER A 152 1.70 -20.36 3.01
C SER A 152 1.35 -21.03 4.34
N LEU A 153 1.91 -20.52 5.44
CA LEU A 153 1.63 -21.00 6.80
C LEU A 153 0.14 -20.91 7.16
N LEU A 154 -0.53 -19.82 6.76
CA LEU A 154 -1.98 -19.64 6.99
C LEU A 154 -2.87 -20.55 6.12
N ARG A 155 -2.35 -21.14 5.03
CA ARG A 155 -3.09 -22.07 4.15
C ARG A 155 -2.86 -23.54 4.49
N GLY A 156 -1.76 -23.88 5.17
CA GLY A 156 -1.48 -25.24 5.63
C GLY A 156 -2.16 -25.62 6.96
N ALA A 157 -2.81 -24.67 7.64
CA ALA A 157 -3.45 -24.84 8.94
C ALA A 157 -4.98 -25.07 8.86
N THR A 158 -5.52 -25.41 7.69
CA THR A 158 -6.95 -25.71 7.44
C THR A 158 -7.11 -27.10 6.86
#